data_AF-A0A3M1EPC0-F1
#
_entry.id   AF-A0A3M1EPC0-F1
#
_cell.length_a   1.000
_cell.length_b   1.000
_cell.length_c   1.000
_cell.angle_alpha   90.00
_cell.angle_beta   90.00
_cell.angle_gamma   90.00
#
_symmetry.space_group_name_H-M   'P 1'
#
loop_
_entity.id
_entity.type
_entity.pdbx_description
1 polymer ?
#
loop_
_entity_poly.entity_id
_entity_poly.type
_entity_poly.pdbx_seq_one_letter_code
_entity_poly.pdbx_strand_id
1 'polypeptide(L)'
;MAETDWTIIETEFNPASLHHKETVFTLGNGYLGTRGSFEEGYPGAWPATFIHGVYDDAPVVYTELANCPDWLSLVVLVAGERFRMDRGEVLCYERRLDLRRGLLSR
;
A
#
# COMPACT_ATOMS: atom_id res chain seq x y z
N MET A 1 -23.17 -16.99 -2.73
CA MET A 1 -22.96 -15.64 -3.29
C MET A 1 -21.67 -15.13 -2.70
N ALA A 2 -20.70 -14.68 -3.51
CA ALA A 2 -19.47 -14.11 -2.97
C ALA A 2 -19.85 -12.86 -2.14
N GLU A 3 -19.47 -12.83 -0.85
CA GLU A 3 -19.79 -11.74 0.07
C GLU A 3 -19.00 -10.47 -0.32
N THR A 4 -19.57 -9.66 -1.19
CA THR A 4 -19.00 -8.35 -1.57
C THR A 4 -19.26 -7.26 -0.53
N ASP A 5 -20.20 -7.45 0.39
CA ASP A 5 -20.65 -6.43 1.34
C ASP A 5 -19.54 -5.89 2.26
N TRP A 6 -18.46 -6.65 2.43
CA TRP A 6 -17.31 -6.31 3.29
C TRP A 6 -15.99 -6.21 2.52
N THR A 7 -16.05 -6.20 1.20
CA THR A 7 -14.84 -6.17 0.37
C THR A 7 -14.79 -4.90 -0.45
N ILE A 8 -13.72 -4.13 -0.30
CA ILE A 8 -13.39 -3.07 -1.27
C ILE A 8 -12.58 -3.73 -2.39
N ILE A 9 -13.05 -3.61 -3.63
CA ILE A 9 -12.43 -4.23 -4.81
C ILE A 9 -12.00 -3.14 -5.78
N GLU A 10 -10.78 -3.26 -6.29
CA GLU A 10 -10.23 -2.48 -7.39
C GLU A 10 -9.82 -3.43 -8.51
N THR A 11 -10.53 -3.41 -9.63
CA THR A 11 -10.30 -4.32 -10.77
C THR A 11 -9.39 -3.75 -11.84
N GLU A 12 -9.02 -2.47 -11.73
CA GLU A 12 -8.13 -1.81 -12.68
C GLU A 12 -7.19 -0.87 -11.94
N PHE A 13 -5.92 -0.89 -12.31
CA PHE A 13 -4.93 0.03 -11.77
C PHE A 13 -4.96 1.35 -12.55
N ASN A 14 -5.20 2.46 -11.85
CA ASN A 14 -5.13 3.80 -12.42
C ASN A 14 -4.03 4.61 -11.72
N PRO A 15 -2.91 4.93 -12.40
CA PRO A 15 -1.83 5.73 -11.83
C PRO A 15 -2.25 7.10 -11.28
N ALA A 16 -3.30 7.71 -11.86
CA ALA A 16 -3.79 9.02 -11.42
C ALA A 16 -4.45 8.99 -10.03
N SER A 17 -4.86 7.81 -9.55
CA SER A 17 -5.47 7.64 -8.23
C SER A 17 -4.51 6.99 -7.21
N LEU A 18 -3.23 6.80 -7.55
CA LEU A 18 -2.24 6.08 -6.75
C LEU A 18 -2.28 6.44 -5.26
N HIS A 19 -2.08 7.71 -4.91
CA HIS A 19 -2.01 8.14 -3.50
C HIS A 19 -3.34 7.97 -2.75
N HIS A 20 -4.46 8.18 -3.45
CA HIS A 20 -5.78 7.94 -2.88
C HIS A 20 -5.98 6.46 -2.57
N LYS A 21 -5.55 5.60 -3.50
CA LYS A 21 -5.66 4.15 -3.43
C LYS A 21 -4.70 3.53 -2.41
N GLU A 22 -3.53 4.11 -2.19
CA GLU A 22 -2.66 3.75 -1.06
C GLU A 22 -3.33 4.04 0.29
N THR A 23 -4.06 5.17 0.40
CA THR A 23 -4.82 5.50 1.61
C THR A 23 -5.98 4.53 1.82
N VAL A 24 -6.82 4.31 0.81
CA VAL A 24 -8.01 3.44 0.90
C VAL A 24 -7.65 2.02 1.33
N PHE A 25 -6.52 1.50 0.86
CA PHE A 25 -6.08 0.13 1.12
C PHE A 25 -5.05 0.03 2.26
N THR A 26 -4.96 1.04 3.13
CA THR A 26 -4.11 0.99 4.34
C THR A 26 -4.60 -0.08 5.31
N LEU A 27 -3.67 -0.85 5.88
CA LEU A 27 -3.94 -1.79 6.98
C LEU A 27 -3.41 -1.24 8.29
N GLY A 28 -4.05 -1.58 9.41
CA GLY A 28 -3.58 -1.26 10.74
C GLY A 28 -4.23 -2.08 11.84
N ASN A 29 -3.56 -2.20 12.97
CA ASN A 29 -3.99 -3.03 14.10
C ASN A 29 -4.06 -2.26 15.44
N GLY A 30 -4.08 -0.92 15.37
CA GLY A 30 -4.06 -0.03 16.52
C GLY A 30 -2.67 0.24 17.09
N TYR A 31 -1.70 -0.65 16.89
CA TYR A 31 -0.30 -0.43 17.25
C TYR A 31 0.53 0.09 16.07
N LEU A 32 0.33 -0.47 14.87
CA LEU A 32 0.98 -0.02 13.65
C LEU A 32 -0.03 0.11 12.52
N GLY A 33 0.30 0.94 11.53
CA GLY A 33 -0.41 1.04 10.27
C GLY A 33 0.53 1.23 9.09
N THR A 34 0.27 0.52 7.98
CA THR A 34 1.04 0.60 6.75
C THR A 34 0.13 0.93 5.59
N ARG A 35 0.51 1.95 4.80
CA ARG A 35 -0.21 2.35 3.58
C ARG A 35 -0.26 1.19 2.59
N GLY A 36 -1.35 1.09 1.84
CA GLY A 36 -1.55 0.07 0.81
C GLY A 36 -0.76 0.35 -0.47
N SER A 37 0.53 0.69 -0.34
CA SER A 37 1.46 0.85 -1.45
C SER A 37 1.92 -0.50 -1.97
N PHE A 38 2.32 -0.55 -3.23
CA PHE A 38 2.82 -1.77 -3.85
C PHE A 38 4.19 -2.16 -3.32
N GLU A 39 4.32 -3.40 -2.86
CA GLU A 39 5.51 -3.96 -2.21
C GLU A 39 6.72 -3.98 -3.15
N GLU A 40 6.51 -4.22 -4.45
CA GLU A 40 7.53 -4.16 -5.50
C GLU A 40 8.03 -2.73 -5.83
N GLY A 41 7.33 -1.73 -5.29
CA GLY A 41 7.54 -0.30 -5.52
C GLY A 41 6.93 0.21 -6.84
N TYR A 42 6.48 1.46 -6.83
CA TYR A 42 5.93 2.14 -8.01
C TYR A 42 6.42 3.60 -8.07
N PRO A 43 6.70 4.18 -9.25
CA PRO A 43 7.11 5.58 -9.36
C PRO A 43 6.11 6.56 -8.75
N GLY A 44 6.58 7.40 -7.85
CA GLY A 44 5.75 8.40 -7.18
C GLY A 44 4.85 7.83 -6.08
N ALA A 45 4.92 6.54 -5.77
CA ALA A 45 4.25 5.96 -4.59
C ALA A 45 4.76 6.60 -3.30
N TRP A 46 3.90 6.67 -2.30
CA TRP A 46 4.22 7.18 -0.97
C TRP A 46 4.03 6.07 0.07
N PRO A 47 4.92 5.07 0.13
CA PRO A 47 4.90 4.07 1.18
C PRO A 47 5.13 4.76 2.52
N ALA A 48 4.30 4.43 3.50
CA ALA A 48 4.50 4.88 4.86
C ALA A 48 4.04 3.82 5.84
N THR A 49 4.80 3.67 6.91
CA THR A 49 4.44 2.86 8.07
C THR A 49 4.57 3.71 9.31
N PHE A 50 3.52 3.76 10.12
CA PHE A 50 3.49 4.49 11.37
C PHE A 50 3.31 3.52 12.53
N ILE A 51 4.06 3.75 13.61
CA ILE A 51 3.97 2.97 14.84
C ILE A 51 3.50 3.90 15.95
N HIS A 52 2.44 3.50 16.64
CA HIS A 52 1.89 4.24 17.77
C HIS A 52 2.97 4.45 18.85
N GLY A 53 3.19 5.72 19.22
CA GLY A 53 4.21 6.09 20.20
C GLY A 53 5.57 6.47 19.62
N VAL A 54 5.78 6.30 18.31
CA VAL A 54 7.01 6.73 17.63
C VAL A 54 6.76 8.07 16.95
N TYR A 55 7.18 9.14 17.62
CA TYR A 55 7.03 10.51 17.15
C TYR A 55 8.39 11.13 16.83
N ASP A 56 8.40 12.04 15.87
CA ASP A 56 9.54 12.90 15.58
C ASP A 56 9.16 14.37 15.80
N ASP A 57 10.08 15.14 16.37
CA ASP A 57 9.95 16.57 16.61
C ASP A 57 10.92 17.31 15.68
N ALA A 58 10.64 17.21 14.38
CA ALA A 58 11.49 17.81 13.38
C ALA A 58 11.38 19.35 13.45
N PRO A 59 12.51 20.11 13.40
CA PRO A 59 12.54 21.55 13.76
C PRO A 59 11.63 22.49 12.96
N VAL A 60 11.04 22.02 11.86
CA VAL A 60 10.26 22.79 10.89
C VAL A 60 8.76 22.46 10.95
N VAL A 61 8.37 21.38 11.63
CA VAL A 61 6.99 20.88 11.70
C VAL A 61 6.56 20.66 13.15
N TYR A 62 5.25 20.50 13.35
CA TYR A 62 4.70 20.06 14.63
C TYR A 62 5.11 18.60 14.88
N THR A 63 5.23 18.23 16.15
CA THR A 63 5.49 16.83 16.54
C THR A 63 4.44 15.90 15.91
N GLU A 64 4.88 14.96 15.10
CA GLU A 64 4.03 14.04 14.35
C GLU A 64 4.55 12.60 14.40
N LEU A 65 3.75 11.63 13.95
CA LEU A 65 4.19 10.24 13.88
C LEU A 65 5.33 10.13 12.86
N ALA A 66 6.44 9.54 13.28
CA ALA A 66 7.57 9.32 12.39
C ALA A 66 7.22 8.25 11.35
N ASN A 67 7.47 8.56 10.07
CA ASN A 67 7.42 7.53 9.03
C ASN A 67 8.57 6.55 9.23
N CYS A 68 8.23 5.30 9.59
CA CYS A 68 9.19 4.24 9.85
C CYS A 68 9.73 3.63 8.54
N PRO A 69 10.87 2.91 8.57
CA PRO A 69 11.38 2.21 7.40
C PRO A 69 10.32 1.30 6.76
N ASP A 70 10.29 1.26 5.42
CA ASP A 70 9.39 0.39 4.67
C ASP A 70 9.78 -1.09 4.86
N TRP A 71 8.95 -1.82 5.58
CA TRP A 71 9.15 -3.21 5.95
C TRP A 71 8.58 -4.21 4.93
N LEU A 72 7.77 -3.76 3.97
CA LEU A 72 7.16 -4.61 2.94
C LEU A 72 7.94 -4.61 1.63
N SER A 73 8.97 -3.77 1.51
CA SER A 73 9.73 -3.62 0.27
C SER A 73 10.26 -4.96 -0.25
N LEU A 74 9.87 -5.29 -1.49
CA LEU A 74 10.21 -6.51 -2.20
C LEU A 74 10.76 -6.14 -3.59
N VAL A 75 11.62 -6.99 -4.15
CA VAL A 75 12.02 -6.90 -5.55
C VAL A 75 11.75 -8.23 -6.23
N VAL A 76 10.90 -8.21 -7.26
CA VAL A 76 10.62 -9.37 -8.10
C VAL A 76 11.34 -9.20 -9.43
N LEU A 77 12.11 -10.22 -9.82
CA LEU A 77 12.83 -10.28 -11.08
C LEU A 77 12.30 -11.46 -11.93
N VAL A 78 11.94 -11.20 -13.18
CA VAL A 78 11.52 -12.22 -14.14
C VAL A 78 12.48 -12.17 -15.32
N ALA A 79 13.23 -13.25 -15.54
CA ALA A 79 14.29 -13.31 -16.56
C ALA A 79 15.29 -12.14 -16.50
N GLY A 80 15.56 -11.62 -15.29
CA GLY A 80 16.46 -10.48 -15.07
C GLY A 80 15.79 -9.10 -15.16
N GLU A 81 14.52 -9.03 -15.56
CA GLU A 81 13.76 -7.78 -15.61
C GLU A 81 12.99 -7.55 -14.31
N ARG A 82 13.08 -6.33 -13.77
CA ARG A 82 12.33 -5.95 -12.57
C ARG A 82 10.85 -5.78 -12.88
N PHE A 83 10.01 -6.60 -12.25
CA PHE A 83 8.57 -6.46 -12.27
C PHE A 83 8.15 -5.18 -11.53
N ARG A 84 7.34 -4.37 -12.19
CA ARG A 84 6.60 -3.23 -11.62
C ARG A 84 5.37 -2.96 -12.48
N MET A 85 4.31 -2.44 -11.85
CA MET A 85 3.03 -2.18 -12.53
C MET A 85 3.09 -1.09 -13.64
N ASP A 86 4.17 -0.31 -13.73
CA ASP A 86 4.39 0.65 -14.83
C ASP A 86 5.23 0.08 -15.98
N ARG A 87 5.58 -1.21 -15.94
CA ARG A 87 6.42 -1.87 -16.94
C ARG A 87 5.69 -3.04 -17.57
N GLY A 88 5.55 -3.00 -18.89
CA GLY A 88 4.88 -4.05 -19.67
C GLY A 88 3.37 -3.84 -19.79
N GLU A 89 2.65 -4.93 -19.96
CA GLU A 89 1.19 -4.94 -20.14
C GLU A 89 0.53 -5.68 -18.96
N VAL A 90 -0.46 -5.04 -18.35
CA VAL A 90 -1.26 -5.64 -17.27
C VAL A 90 -2.43 -6.39 -17.89
N LEU A 91 -2.34 -7.72 -17.94
CA LEU A 91 -3.40 -8.58 -18.51
C LEU A 91 -4.61 -8.74 -17.58
N CYS A 92 -4.35 -8.76 -16.27
CA CYS A 92 -5.36 -8.86 -15.22
C CYS A 92 -4.81 -8.19 -13.96
N TYR A 93 -5.67 -7.45 -13.26
CA TYR A 93 -5.37 -6.83 -11.98
C TYR A 93 -6.61 -6.92 -11.12
N GLU A 94 -6.43 -7.29 -9.86
CA GLU A 94 -7.48 -7.17 -8.88
C GLU A 94 -6.87 -6.98 -7.51
N ARG A 95 -7.30 -5.95 -6.79
CA ARG A 95 -6.90 -5.73 -5.40
C ARG A 95 -8.14 -5.73 -4.51
N ARG A 96 -8.08 -6.49 -3.42
CA ARG A 96 -9.18 -6.70 -2.48
C ARG A 96 -8.75 -6.34 -1.07
N LEU A 97 -9.55 -5.51 -0.41
CA LEU A 97 -9.48 -5.32 1.04
C LEU A 97 -10.71 -5.97 1.68
N ASP A 98 -10.51 -7.08 2.36
CA ASP A 98 -11.51 -7.73 3.20
C ASP A 98 -11.54 -7.04 4.57
N LEU A 99 -12.61 -6.27 4.82
CA LEU A 99 -12.80 -5.50 6.04
C LEU A 99 -13.18 -6.36 7.25
N ARG A 100 -13.69 -7.58 7.05
CA ARG A 100 -14.00 -8.50 8.16
C ARG A 100 -12.74 -9.13 8.74
N ARG A 101 -11.76 -9.41 7.86
CA ARG A 101 -10.51 -10.09 8.23
C ARG A 101 -9.34 -9.14 8.41
N GLY A 102 -9.44 -7.90 7.91
CA GLY A 102 -8.30 -6.99 7.83
C GLY A 102 -7.23 -7.50 6.87
N LEU A 103 -7.65 -8.09 5.74
CA LEU A 103 -6.76 -8.73 4.78
C LEU A 103 -6.74 -7.94 3.47
N LEU A 104 -5.55 -7.53 3.06
CA LEU A 104 -5.27 -6.98 1.73
C LEU A 104 -4.67 -8.09 0.85
N SER A 105 -5.23 -8.29 -0.33
CA SER A 105 -4.68 -9.19 -1.35
C SER A 105 -4.67 -8.54 -2.72
N ARG A 106 -3.67 -8.87 -3.52
CA ARG A 106 -3.51 -8.45 -4.91
C ARG A 106 -2.89 -9.58 -5.72
#